data_AF-A0A4Q9HBW1-F1
#
_entry.id   AF-A0A4Q9HBW1-F1
#
_cell.length_a   1.000
_cell.length_b   1.000
_cell.length_c   1.000
_cell.angle_alpha   90.00
_cell.angle_beta   90.00
_cell.angle_gamma   90.00
#
_symmetry.space_group_name_H-M   'P 1'
#
loop_
_entity.id
_entity.type
_entity.pdbx_description
1 polymer ?
#
loop_
_entity_poly.entity_id
_entity_poly.type
_entity_poly.pdbx_seq_one_letter_code
_entity_poly.pdbx_strand_id
1 'polypeptide(L)'
;MHLFFAKKGNKLLNILLSVIFFARFGQILTSLLFKSGQPNALAFFHQTFTPFYYAVPACFYLYITGFLQDRKNLQKIEWLHFVPALLAIIHVIPWHFSTTLDWDLIGSQLAENGYFSLKTKSGLFPPYFHYLFRPILVFGYLCFTWIAVLRLKNKPQQILEGEGRKWIIFFLRVATFFQLFSLVPIILRSLHIPYVMPLLLYSIV
;
A
#
# COMPACT_ATOMS: atom_id res chain seq x y z
N MET A 1 -9.11 -18.22 -4.86
CA MET A 1 -8.55 -18.40 -6.23
C MET A 1 -9.40 -17.79 -7.36
N HIS A 2 -10.71 -17.57 -7.20
CA HIS A 2 -11.56 -16.99 -8.26
C HIS A 2 -11.17 -15.56 -8.69
N LEU A 3 -10.59 -14.73 -7.81
CA LEU A 3 -10.18 -13.36 -8.11
C LEU A 3 -8.98 -13.26 -9.07
N PHE A 4 -8.04 -14.21 -9.04
CA PHE A 4 -6.83 -14.16 -9.87
C PHE A 4 -7.01 -14.79 -11.26
N PHE A 5 -7.97 -15.72 -11.42
CA PHE A 5 -8.10 -16.58 -12.60
C PHE A 5 -9.50 -16.68 -13.21
N ALA A 6 -10.46 -15.84 -12.79
CA ALA A 6 -11.78 -15.86 -13.42
C ALA A 6 -11.68 -15.49 -14.91
N LYS A 7 -12.03 -16.45 -15.79
CA LYS A 7 -12.24 -16.25 -17.23
C LYS A 7 -13.47 -15.37 -17.54
N LYS A 8 -14.30 -15.08 -16.52
CA LYS A 8 -15.48 -14.20 -16.61
C LYS A 8 -15.23 -12.92 -15.81
N GLY A 9 -15.44 -11.77 -16.42
CA GLY A 9 -15.25 -10.45 -15.80
C GLY A 9 -14.07 -9.65 -16.36
N ASN A 10 -13.83 -8.47 -15.80
CA ASN A 10 -12.79 -7.55 -16.26
C ASN A 10 -11.42 -7.96 -15.69
N LYS A 11 -10.59 -8.60 -16.54
CA LYS A 11 -9.27 -9.14 -16.16
C LYS A 11 -8.36 -8.09 -15.53
N LEU A 12 -8.32 -6.88 -16.09
CA LEU A 12 -7.50 -5.79 -15.56
C LEU A 12 -7.91 -5.46 -14.12
N LEU A 13 -9.19 -5.19 -13.89
CA LEU A 13 -9.71 -4.82 -12.57
C LEU A 13 -9.48 -5.94 -11.55
N ASN A 14 -9.62 -7.19 -11.96
CA ASN A 14 -9.33 -8.35 -11.12
C ASN A 14 -7.85 -8.41 -10.71
N ILE A 15 -6.92 -8.15 -11.63
CA ILE A 15 -5.47 -8.11 -11.34
C ILE A 15 -5.15 -6.95 -10.39
N LEU A 16 -5.69 -5.75 -10.63
CA LEU A 16 -5.44 -4.60 -9.75
C LEU A 16 -5.95 -4.87 -8.33
N LEU A 17 -7.16 -5.42 -8.21
CA LEU A 17 -7.74 -5.77 -6.92
C LEU A 17 -6.97 -6.90 -6.22
N SER A 18 -6.47 -7.87 -6.98
CA SER A 18 -5.73 -8.99 -6.43
C SER A 18 -4.37 -8.56 -5.87
N VAL A 19 -3.68 -7.64 -6.55
CA VAL A 19 -2.45 -7.00 -6.03
C VAL A 19 -2.74 -6.24 -4.74
N ILE A 20 -3.86 -5.52 -4.66
CA ILE A 20 -4.27 -4.81 -3.43
C ILE A 20 -4.45 -5.80 -2.27
N PHE A 21 -5.20 -6.89 -2.47
CA PHE A 21 -5.40 -7.87 -1.42
C PHE A 21 -4.13 -8.65 -1.05
N PHE A 22 -3.29 -8.98 -2.03
CA PHE A 22 -2.03 -9.65 -1.78
C PHE A 22 -1.08 -8.80 -0.92
N ALA A 23 -1.01 -7.49 -1.20
CA ALA A 23 -0.26 -6.57 -0.37
C ALA A 23 -0.85 -6.43 1.04
N ARG A 24 -2.18 -6.39 1.20
CA ARG A 24 -2.82 -6.39 2.52
C ARG A 24 -2.55 -7.67 3.31
N PHE A 25 -2.52 -8.82 2.64
CA PHE A 25 -2.07 -10.07 3.25
C PHE A 25 -0.64 -9.95 3.77
N GLY A 26 0.29 -9.41 2.97
CA GLY A 26 1.66 -9.16 3.39
C GLY A 26 1.76 -8.26 4.63
N GLN A 27 0.96 -7.21 4.71
CA GLN A 27 0.92 -6.31 5.88
C GLN A 27 0.44 -7.02 7.14
N ILE A 28 -0.61 -7.84 7.03
CA ILE A 28 -1.10 -8.64 8.15
C ILE A 28 -0.06 -9.67 8.58
N LEU A 29 0.55 -10.37 7.62
CA LEU A 29 1.58 -11.38 7.88
C LEU A 29 2.79 -10.78 8.59
N THR A 30 3.31 -9.65 8.09
CA THR A 30 4.44 -8.95 8.73
C THR A 30 4.08 -8.46 10.13
N SER A 31 2.85 -7.98 10.37
CA SER A 31 2.39 -7.62 11.71
C SER A 31 2.29 -8.82 12.66
N LEU A 32 1.91 -10.00 12.16
CA LEU A 32 1.89 -11.25 12.96
C LEU A 32 3.30 -11.75 13.28
N LEU A 33 4.21 -11.73 12.31
CA LEU A 33 5.61 -12.11 12.49
C LEU A 33 6.35 -11.20 13.46
N PHE A 34 5.98 -9.92 13.45
CA PHE A 34 6.43 -8.96 14.44
C PHE A 34 6.01 -9.40 15.85
N LYS A 35 4.73 -9.73 16.08
CA LYS A 35 4.26 -10.19 17.38
C LYS A 35 4.83 -11.54 17.83
N SER A 36 5.17 -12.43 16.89
CA SER A 36 5.73 -13.74 17.22
C SER A 36 7.23 -13.70 17.53
N GLY A 37 7.88 -12.54 17.44
CA GLY A 37 9.30 -12.39 17.76
C GLY A 37 10.23 -13.11 16.77
N GLN A 38 9.86 -13.15 15.48
CA GLN A 38 10.66 -13.82 14.43
C GLN A 38 11.34 -12.80 13.51
N PRO A 39 12.50 -12.21 13.90
CA PRO A 39 13.12 -11.09 13.18
C PRO A 39 13.57 -11.46 11.76
N ASN A 40 14.14 -12.66 11.56
CA ASN A 40 14.58 -13.11 10.23
C ASN A 40 13.41 -13.33 9.25
N ALA A 41 12.32 -13.93 9.72
CA ALA A 41 11.12 -14.11 8.91
C ALA A 41 10.47 -12.75 8.62
N LEU A 42 10.37 -11.88 9.63
CA LEU A 42 9.86 -10.52 9.48
C LEU A 42 10.62 -9.77 8.39
N ALA A 43 11.95 -9.73 8.47
CA ALA A 43 12.85 -9.15 7.49
C ALA A 43 12.59 -9.64 6.05
N PHE A 44 12.59 -10.97 5.87
CA PHE A 44 12.40 -11.59 4.56
C PHE A 44 11.05 -11.24 3.94
N PHE A 45 9.96 -11.44 4.68
CA PHE A 45 8.61 -11.16 4.17
C PHE A 45 8.42 -9.66 3.95
N HIS A 46 8.94 -8.83 4.84
CA HIS A 46 8.88 -7.39 4.70
C HIS A 46 9.53 -6.89 3.41
N GLN A 47 10.75 -7.34 3.10
CA GLN A 47 11.39 -7.00 1.82
C GLN A 47 10.62 -7.54 0.62
N THR A 48 10.17 -8.79 0.69
CA THR A 48 9.40 -9.44 -0.39
C THR A 48 8.13 -8.65 -0.73
N PHE A 49 7.42 -8.15 0.29
CA PHE A 49 6.18 -7.39 0.09
C PHE A 49 6.39 -5.89 -0.18
N THR A 50 7.59 -5.35 0.04
CA THR A 50 7.88 -3.92 -0.13
C THR A 50 7.48 -3.39 -1.51
N PRO A 51 7.85 -4.02 -2.65
CA PRO A 51 7.40 -3.56 -3.98
C PRO A 51 5.88 -3.44 -4.12
N PHE A 52 5.14 -4.39 -3.53
CA PHE A 52 3.69 -4.40 -3.58
C PHE A 52 3.11 -3.24 -2.75
N TYR A 53 3.71 -2.88 -1.62
CA TYR A 53 3.27 -1.73 -0.83
C TYR A 53 3.39 -0.40 -1.60
N TYR A 54 4.36 -0.27 -2.50
CA TYR A 54 4.50 0.88 -3.39
C TYR A 54 3.60 0.79 -4.64
N ALA A 55 3.19 -0.40 -5.05
CA ALA A 55 2.23 -0.59 -6.15
C ALA A 55 0.78 -0.33 -5.75
N VAL A 56 0.40 -0.63 -4.50
CA VAL A 56 -1.00 -0.54 -4.00
C VAL A 56 -1.67 0.81 -4.27
N PRO A 57 -1.05 1.98 -3.99
CA PRO A 57 -1.70 3.27 -4.21
C PRO A 57 -2.10 3.50 -5.68
N ALA A 58 -1.21 3.12 -6.61
CA ALA A 58 -1.48 3.14 -8.04
C ALA A 58 -2.55 2.14 -8.44
N CYS A 59 -2.48 0.89 -7.95
CA CYS A 59 -3.49 -0.12 -8.21
C CYS A 59 -4.88 0.33 -7.75
N PHE A 60 -4.96 0.94 -6.57
CA PHE A 60 -6.21 1.44 -6.01
C PHE A 60 -6.82 2.53 -6.87
N TYR A 61 -6.03 3.54 -7.26
CA TYR A 61 -6.48 4.59 -8.17
C TYR A 61 -6.97 4.05 -9.52
N LEU A 62 -6.18 3.18 -10.17
CA LEU A 62 -6.51 2.58 -11.45
C LEU A 62 -7.73 1.64 -11.35
N TYR A 63 -7.90 0.95 -10.23
CA TYR A 63 -9.04 0.09 -9.98
C TYR A 63 -10.33 0.90 -9.86
N ILE A 64 -10.36 1.95 -9.03
CA ILE A 64 -11.55 2.78 -8.83
C ILE A 64 -11.96 3.46 -10.14
N THR A 65 -11.00 4.10 -10.82
CA THR A 65 -11.26 4.85 -12.06
C THR A 65 -11.60 3.90 -13.22
N GLY A 66 -10.89 2.78 -13.34
CA GLY A 66 -11.17 1.77 -14.34
C GLY A 66 -12.52 1.09 -14.13
N PHE A 67 -12.93 0.85 -12.88
CA PHE A 67 -14.24 0.29 -12.55
C PHE A 67 -15.38 1.25 -12.90
N LEU A 68 -15.23 2.54 -12.55
CA LEU A 68 -16.25 3.54 -12.85
C LEU A 68 -16.45 3.77 -14.35
N GLN A 69 -15.41 3.56 -15.16
CA GLN A 69 -15.43 3.78 -16.61
C GLN A 69 -15.49 2.48 -17.43
N ASP A 70 -15.69 1.32 -16.79
CA ASP A 70 -15.65 -0.03 -17.38
C ASP A 70 -14.42 -0.29 -18.30
N ARG A 71 -13.24 0.17 -17.87
CA ARG A 71 -12.00 0.04 -18.67
C ARG A 71 -11.45 -1.37 -18.64
N LYS A 72 -11.12 -1.93 -19.81
CA LYS A 72 -10.55 -3.29 -19.94
C LYS A 72 -9.03 -3.33 -20.02
N ASN A 73 -8.38 -2.21 -20.35
CA ASN A 73 -6.94 -2.11 -20.55
C ASN A 73 -6.39 -0.78 -20.02
N LEU A 74 -5.10 -0.77 -19.65
CA LEU A 74 -4.36 0.44 -19.30
C LEU A 74 -3.75 1.08 -20.54
N GLN A 75 -3.72 2.41 -20.57
CA GLN A 75 -2.96 3.17 -21.54
C GLN A 75 -1.45 3.07 -21.24
N LYS A 76 -0.61 3.23 -22.27
CA LYS A 76 0.86 3.16 -22.13
C LYS A 76 1.39 4.10 -21.05
N ILE A 77 0.84 5.31 -20.96
CA ILE A 77 1.24 6.32 -19.97
C ILE A 77 0.84 5.94 -18.53
N GLU A 78 -0.24 5.18 -18.36
CA GLU A 78 -0.72 4.76 -17.03
C GLU A 78 0.21 3.72 -16.40
N TRP A 79 1.06 3.06 -17.18
CA TRP A 79 2.11 2.20 -16.65
C TRP A 79 3.17 2.97 -15.85
N LEU A 80 3.32 4.29 -16.07
CA LEU A 80 4.22 5.12 -15.28
C LEU A 80 3.80 5.20 -13.80
N HIS A 81 2.53 4.92 -13.48
CA HIS A 81 2.07 4.86 -12.09
C HIS A 81 2.79 3.78 -11.26
N PHE A 82 3.41 2.79 -11.92
CA PHE A 82 4.17 1.71 -11.29
C PHE A 82 5.67 2.00 -11.12
N VAL A 83 6.16 3.17 -11.53
CA VAL A 83 7.56 3.59 -11.29
C VAL A 83 7.96 3.51 -9.81
N PRO A 84 7.14 3.93 -8.83
CA PRO A 84 7.46 3.74 -7.41
C PRO A 84 7.68 2.28 -7.01
N ALA A 85 6.91 1.35 -7.59
CA ALA A 85 7.09 -0.08 -7.35
C ALA A 85 8.40 -0.61 -7.97
N LEU A 86 8.78 -0.12 -9.16
CA LEU A 86 10.08 -0.44 -9.77
C LEU A 86 11.25 0.05 -8.92
N LEU A 87 11.16 1.27 -8.40
CA LEU A 87 12.16 1.81 -7.46
C LEU A 87 12.23 0.95 -6.19
N ALA A 88 11.10 0.49 -5.68
CA ALA A 88 11.06 -0.40 -4.54
C ALA A 88 11.67 -1.79 -4.82
N ILE A 89 11.56 -2.31 -6.04
CA ILE A 89 12.28 -3.54 -6.46
C ILE A 89 13.79 -3.28 -6.41
N ILE A 90 14.25 -2.20 -7.04
CA ILE A 90 15.68 -1.81 -7.04
C ILE A 90 16.19 -1.64 -5.59
N HIS A 91 15.35 -1.11 -4.70
CA HIS A 91 15.68 -0.92 -3.30
C HIS A 91 15.98 -2.23 -2.55
N VAL A 92 15.13 -3.26 -2.74
CA VAL A 92 15.19 -4.51 -1.97
C VAL A 92 16.10 -5.58 -2.57
N ILE A 93 16.62 -5.37 -3.78
CA ILE A 93 17.63 -6.28 -4.36
C ILE A 93 18.82 -6.38 -3.40
N PRO A 94 19.28 -7.60 -3.06
CA PRO A 94 20.46 -7.79 -2.21
C PRO A 94 21.71 -7.43 -3.01
N TRP A 95 22.04 -6.13 -3.05
CA TRP A 95 23.27 -5.65 -3.69
C TRP A 95 24.46 -6.21 -2.91
N HIS A 96 25.27 -7.05 -3.57
CA HIS A 96 26.47 -7.66 -2.96
C HIS A 96 27.49 -6.66 -2.39
N PHE A 97 27.32 -5.35 -2.66
CA PHE A 97 28.16 -4.26 -2.18
C PHE A 97 27.55 -3.45 -1.03
N SER A 98 26.31 -3.72 -0.62
CA SER A 98 25.70 -3.05 0.54
C SER A 98 26.07 -3.79 1.83
N THR A 99 26.57 -3.04 2.80
CA THR A 99 26.86 -3.43 4.21
C THR A 99 25.97 -4.55 4.73
N THR A 100 26.56 -5.49 5.48
CA THR A 100 25.83 -6.56 6.19
C THR A 100 24.62 -5.99 6.92
N LEU A 101 23.42 -6.34 6.47
CA LEU A 101 22.16 -5.92 7.08
C LEU A 101 22.02 -6.63 8.42
N ASP A 102 21.90 -5.86 9.49
CA ASP A 102 21.63 -6.39 10.82
C ASP A 102 20.12 -6.60 10.98
N TRP A 103 19.69 -7.83 10.71
CA TRP A 103 18.28 -8.21 10.71
C TRP A 103 17.65 -8.23 12.10
N ASP A 104 18.44 -8.45 13.14
CA ASP A 104 17.99 -8.39 14.52
C ASP A 104 17.79 -6.92 14.95
N LEU A 105 18.68 -6.03 14.52
CA LEU A 105 18.53 -4.59 14.71
C LEU A 105 17.36 -4.01 13.90
N ILE A 106 17.17 -4.46 12.65
CA ILE A 106 16.02 -4.09 11.83
C ILE A 106 14.73 -4.59 12.49
N GLY A 107 14.68 -5.85 12.92
CA GLY A 107 13.53 -6.43 13.60
C GLY A 107 13.17 -5.70 14.88
N SER A 108 14.17 -5.37 15.72
CA SER A 108 13.96 -4.62 16.97
C SER A 108 13.58 -3.15 16.74
N GLN A 109 14.10 -2.49 15.71
CA GLN A 109 13.66 -1.14 15.33
C GLN A 109 12.24 -1.13 14.77
N LEU A 110 11.90 -2.07 13.89
CA LEU A 110 10.50 -2.24 13.46
C LEU A 110 9.59 -2.55 14.64
N ALA A 111 10.11 -3.24 15.65
CA ALA A 111 9.35 -3.65 16.81
C ALA A 111 8.90 -2.49 17.71
N GLU A 112 9.68 -1.41 17.78
CA GLU A 112 9.34 -0.27 18.61
C GLU A 112 8.21 0.58 17.99
N ASN A 113 8.33 0.99 16.73
CA ASN A 113 7.35 1.89 16.07
C ASN A 113 7.21 1.67 14.55
N GLY A 114 7.48 0.46 14.05
CA GLY A 114 7.48 0.17 12.62
C GLY A 114 8.52 1.00 11.85
N TYR A 115 8.16 1.46 10.65
CA TYR A 115 9.07 2.24 9.79
C TYR A 115 9.56 3.56 10.39
N PHE A 116 8.86 4.13 11.38
CA PHE A 116 9.29 5.38 12.01
C PHE A 116 10.46 5.18 12.98
N SER A 117 10.74 3.96 13.41
CA SER A 117 11.90 3.61 14.25
C SER A 117 13.07 3.05 13.44
N LEU A 118 12.90 2.78 12.14
CA LEU A 118 13.97 2.34 11.24
C LEU A 118 15.01 3.45 11.06
N LYS A 119 16.14 3.30 11.73
CA LYS A 119 17.35 4.12 11.54
C LYS A 119 18.42 3.37 10.76
N THR A 120 18.34 2.04 10.75
CA THR A 120 19.26 1.16 10.03
C THR A 120 18.86 1.05 8.56
N LYS A 121 19.85 1.01 7.65
CA LYS A 121 19.60 0.77 6.23
C LYS A 121 19.00 -0.62 6.06
N SER A 122 17.87 -0.71 5.36
CA SER A 122 17.17 -1.97 5.04
C SER A 122 17.28 -2.36 3.56
N GLY A 123 18.05 -1.60 2.78
CA GLY A 123 18.27 -1.76 1.34
C GLY A 123 19.12 -0.63 0.77
N LEU A 124 18.99 -0.37 -0.54
CA LEU A 124 19.81 0.62 -1.25
C LEU A 124 19.56 2.07 -0.81
N PHE A 125 18.29 2.40 -0.56
CA PHE A 125 17.87 3.76 -0.20
C PHE A 125 17.92 3.99 1.31
N PRO A 126 18.06 5.24 1.76
CA PRO A 126 18.03 5.57 3.17
C PRO A 126 16.67 5.28 3.83
N PRO A 127 16.61 5.14 5.17
CA PRO A 127 15.39 4.80 5.89
C PRO A 127 14.22 5.79 5.66
N TYR A 128 14.51 7.06 5.37
CA TYR A 128 13.51 8.07 5.05
C TYR A 128 12.72 7.80 3.78
N PHE A 129 13.24 6.97 2.88
CA PHE A 129 12.47 6.51 1.74
C PHE A 129 11.18 5.84 2.20
N HIS A 130 11.22 5.02 3.25
CA HIS A 130 10.03 4.30 3.68
C HIS A 130 9.05 5.14 4.51
N TYR A 131 9.54 5.86 5.52
CA TYR A 131 8.64 6.59 6.42
C TYR A 131 8.06 7.88 5.81
N LEU A 132 8.66 8.44 4.75
CA LEU A 132 8.19 9.67 4.12
C LEU A 132 7.56 9.44 2.74
N PHE A 133 8.24 8.72 1.85
CA PHE A 133 7.78 8.56 0.46
C PHE A 133 6.49 7.73 0.41
N ARG A 134 6.38 6.65 1.20
CA ARG A 134 5.19 5.79 1.20
C ARG A 134 3.93 6.53 1.68
N PRO A 135 3.91 7.25 2.82
CA PRO A 135 2.75 8.05 3.20
C PRO A 135 2.38 9.08 2.13
N ILE A 136 3.36 9.84 1.60
CA ILE A 136 3.12 10.81 0.53
C ILE A 136 2.45 10.14 -0.68
N LEU A 137 2.94 8.97 -1.08
CA LEU A 137 2.39 8.21 -2.20
C LEU A 137 0.94 7.81 -1.94
N VAL A 138 0.65 7.25 -0.76
CA VAL A 138 -0.69 6.79 -0.40
C VAL A 138 -1.67 7.96 -0.34
N PHE A 139 -1.32 9.05 0.34
CA PHE A 139 -2.18 10.23 0.43
C PHE A 139 -2.34 10.93 -0.94
N GLY A 140 -1.27 11.04 -1.71
CA GLY A 140 -1.31 11.60 -3.06
C GLY A 140 -2.27 10.85 -3.99
N TYR A 141 -2.19 9.53 -4.02
CA TYR A 141 -3.12 8.72 -4.82
C TYR A 141 -4.54 8.72 -4.26
N LEU A 142 -4.73 8.82 -2.95
CA LEU A 142 -6.07 8.97 -2.37
C LEU A 142 -6.71 10.29 -2.85
N CYS A 143 -5.96 11.39 -2.83
CA CYS A 143 -6.40 12.67 -3.38
C CYS A 143 -6.69 12.57 -4.89
N PHE A 144 -5.80 11.98 -5.68
CA PHE A 144 -6.04 11.79 -7.12
C PHE A 144 -7.26 10.93 -7.41
N THR A 145 -7.53 9.91 -6.60
CA THR A 145 -8.72 9.07 -6.72
C THR A 145 -9.99 9.88 -6.49
N TRP A 146 -10.06 10.65 -5.41
CA TRP A 146 -11.20 11.54 -5.16
C TRP A 146 -11.38 12.59 -6.26
N ILE A 147 -10.29 13.23 -6.70
CA ILE A 147 -10.33 14.20 -7.81
C ILE A 147 -10.89 13.53 -9.09
N ALA A 148 -10.44 12.33 -9.42
CA ALA A 148 -10.93 11.61 -10.60
C ALA A 148 -12.42 11.25 -10.48
N VAL A 149 -12.86 10.76 -9.32
CA VAL A 149 -14.28 10.46 -9.05
C VAL A 149 -15.15 11.70 -9.16
N LEU A 150 -14.71 12.83 -8.60
CA LEU A 150 -15.43 14.10 -8.68
C LEU A 150 -15.50 14.65 -10.11
N ARG A 151 -14.41 14.54 -10.88
CA ARG A 151 -14.39 14.93 -12.30
C ARG A 151 -15.32 14.05 -13.15
N LEU A 152 -15.36 12.75 -12.86
CA LEU A 152 -16.23 11.80 -13.54
C LEU A 152 -17.70 12.12 -13.30
N LYS A 153 -18.08 12.55 -12.08
CA LYS A 153 -19.46 12.95 -11.76
C LYS A 153 -20.03 14.00 -12.74
N ASN A 154 -19.18 14.87 -13.27
CA ASN A 154 -19.56 15.91 -14.22
C ASN A 154 -19.62 15.43 -15.68
N LYS A 155 -19.32 14.15 -15.94
CA LYS A 155 -19.32 13.50 -17.26
C LYS A 155 -20.12 12.18 -17.20
N PRO A 156 -21.45 12.24 -17.01
CA PRO A 156 -22.28 11.05 -16.76
C PRO A 156 -22.20 9.99 -17.87
N GLN A 157 -21.98 10.41 -19.12
CA GLN A 157 -21.81 9.52 -20.27
C GLN A 157 -20.62 8.54 -20.16
N GLN A 158 -19.67 8.81 -19.26
CA GLN A 158 -18.46 8.01 -19.07
C GLN A 158 -18.51 7.12 -17.82
N ILE A 159 -19.66 7.07 -17.12
CA ILE A 159 -19.79 6.36 -15.83
C ILE A 159 -20.71 5.16 -15.96
N LEU A 160 -20.28 4.03 -15.38
CA LEU A 160 -21.13 2.89 -15.07
C LEU A 160 -22.19 3.30 -14.03
N GLU A 161 -23.46 3.24 -14.41
CA GLU A 161 -24.59 3.53 -13.51
C GLU A 161 -25.05 2.29 -12.72
N GLY A 162 -25.77 2.51 -11.61
CA GLY A 162 -26.37 1.43 -10.81
C GLY A 162 -25.58 0.96 -9.59
N GLU A 163 -25.81 -0.28 -9.16
CA GLU A 163 -25.31 -0.84 -7.89
C GLU A 163 -23.78 -0.91 -7.82
N GLY A 164 -23.11 -1.17 -8.94
CA GLY A 164 -21.64 -1.18 -9.01
C GLY A 164 -21.03 0.16 -8.60
N ARG A 165 -21.65 1.27 -8.99
CA ARG A 165 -21.20 2.62 -8.59
C ARG A 165 -21.39 2.86 -7.09
N LYS A 166 -22.50 2.42 -6.51
CA LYS A 166 -22.71 2.53 -5.05
C LYS A 166 -21.63 1.76 -4.30
N TRP A 167 -21.35 0.54 -4.76
CA TRP A 167 -20.33 -0.32 -4.17
C TRP A 167 -18.92 0.29 -4.25
N ILE A 168 -18.50 0.80 -5.42
CA ILE A 168 -17.15 1.35 -5.58
C ILE A 168 -16.95 2.65 -4.77
N ILE A 169 -18.00 3.48 -4.64
CA ILE A 169 -17.96 4.69 -3.82
C ILE A 169 -17.95 4.34 -2.33
N PHE A 170 -18.72 3.33 -1.91
CA PHE A 170 -18.63 2.79 -0.56
C PHE A 170 -17.22 2.29 -0.25
N PHE A 171 -16.63 1.50 -1.15
CA PHE A 171 -15.26 1.00 -1.02
C PHE A 171 -14.24 2.14 -0.88
N LEU A 172 -14.34 3.20 -1.69
CA LEU A 172 -13.50 4.40 -1.58
C LEU A 172 -13.65 5.11 -0.22
N ARG A 173 -14.88 5.25 0.29
CA ARG A 173 -15.14 5.88 1.60
C ARG A 173 -14.52 5.07 2.74
N VAL A 174 -14.68 3.76 2.72
CA VAL A 174 -14.08 2.85 3.71
C VAL A 174 -12.56 2.94 3.65
N ALA A 175 -11.97 2.91 2.46
CA ALA A 175 -10.52 3.07 2.29
C ALA A 175 -10.02 4.43 2.81
N THR A 176 -10.76 5.51 2.55
CA THR A 176 -10.46 6.86 3.04
C THR A 176 -10.47 6.89 4.58
N PHE A 177 -11.50 6.30 5.19
CA PHE A 177 -11.61 6.22 6.65
C PHE A 177 -10.40 5.52 7.27
N PHE A 178 -10.05 4.31 6.79
CA PHE A 178 -8.90 3.57 7.32
C PHE A 178 -7.57 4.31 7.07
N GLN A 179 -7.45 4.99 5.92
CA GLN A 179 -6.25 5.76 5.62
C GLN A 179 -6.10 6.99 6.51
N LEU A 180 -7.18 7.70 6.85
CA LEU A 180 -7.12 8.81 7.80
C LEU A 180 -6.91 8.31 9.24
N PHE A 181 -7.52 7.18 9.60
CA PHE A 181 -7.32 6.55 10.90
C PHE A 181 -5.85 6.16 11.13
N SER A 182 -5.08 5.87 10.07
CA SER A 182 -3.64 5.63 10.15
C SER A 182 -2.83 6.78 10.75
N LEU A 183 -3.36 8.00 10.71
CA LEU A 183 -2.68 9.20 11.24
C LEU A 183 -2.87 9.34 12.75
N VAL A 184 -3.82 8.62 13.35
CA VAL A 184 -4.13 8.71 14.78
C VAL A 184 -2.89 8.42 15.65
N PRO A 185 -2.10 7.33 15.43
CA PRO A 185 -0.84 7.13 16.14
C PRO A 185 0.13 8.32 16.07
N ILE A 186 0.26 8.92 14.89
CA ILE A 186 1.19 10.03 14.64
C ILE A 186 0.75 11.25 15.46
N ILE A 187 -0.55 11.55 15.47
CA ILE A 187 -1.13 12.65 16.24
C ILE A 187 -0.99 12.39 17.75
N LEU A 188 -1.35 11.20 18.23
CA LEU A 188 -1.23 10.84 19.65
C LEU A 188 0.21 10.94 20.14
N ARG A 189 1.18 10.50 19.31
CA ARG A 189 2.61 10.64 19.58
C ARG A 189 3.03 12.11 19.66
N SER A 190 2.58 12.95 18.73
CA SER A 190 2.87 14.40 18.75
C SER A 190 2.32 15.09 20.01
N LEU A 191 1.23 14.57 20.57
CA LEU A 191 0.61 15.09 21.79
C LEU A 191 1.17 14.45 23.07
N HIS A 192 2.19 13.58 22.97
CA HIS A 192 2.77 12.84 24.09
C HIS A 192 1.75 12.00 24.87
N ILE A 193 0.64 11.61 24.23
CA ILE A 193 -0.37 10.75 24.84
C ILE A 193 0.10 9.30 24.71
N PRO A 194 0.19 8.52 25.80
CA PRO A 194 0.52 7.10 25.71
C PRO A 194 -0.63 6.33 25.06
N TYR A 195 -0.33 5.47 24.11
CA TYR A 195 -1.32 4.60 23.47
C TYR A 195 -0.74 3.22 23.19
N VAL A 196 -1.53 2.18 23.45
CA VAL A 196 -1.17 0.82 23.07
C VAL A 196 -1.50 0.66 21.60
N MET A 197 -0.47 0.51 20.78
CA MET A 197 -0.59 0.32 19.33
C MET A 197 -1.35 -0.99 19.04
N PRO A 198 -2.63 -0.94 18.58
CA PRO A 198 -3.38 -2.15 18.25
C PRO A 198 -2.73 -2.87 17.05
N LEU A 199 -2.89 -4.19 16.95
CA LEU A 199 -2.41 -4.99 15.80
C LEU A 199 -2.85 -4.40 14.44
N LEU A 200 -4.06 -3.81 14.41
CA LEU A 200 -4.60 -3.14 13.24
C LEU A 200 -3.80 -1.91 12.82
N LEU A 201 -3.14 -1.20 13.72
CA LEU A 201 -2.34 -0.01 13.38
C LEU A 201 -0.93 -0.37 12.92
N TYR A 202 -0.34 -1.48 13.40
CA TYR A 202 0.92 -2.03 12.86
C TYR A 202 0.83 -2.45 11.40
N SER A 203 -0.35 -2.89 10.94
CA SER A 203 -0.59 -3.30 9.55
C SER A 203 -1.00 -2.14 8.63
N ILE A 204 -1.27 -0.96 9.19
CA ILE A 204 -1.65 0.25 8.44
C ILE A 204 -0.45 1.19 8.25
N VAL A 205 0.47 1.23 9.21
CA VAL A 205 1.77 1.94 9.11
C VAL A 205 2.76 1.16 8.22
#